data_AF-A0A8C6G6A6-F1
#
_entry.id   AF-A0A8C6G6A6-F1
#
_cell.length_a   1.000
_cell.length_b   1.000
_cell.length_c   1.000
_cell.angle_alpha   90.00
_cell.angle_beta   90.00
_cell.angle_gamma   90.00
#
_symmetry.space_group_name_H-M   'P 1'
#
loop_
_entity.id
_entity.type
_entity.pdbx_description
1 polymer ?
#
loop_
_entity_poly.entity_id
_entity_poly.type
_entity_poly.pdbx_seq_one_letter_code
_entity_poly.pdbx_strand_id
1 'polypeptide(L)'
;MFSGCFSAVLSQYVWGTMDRHIPMHALPEEIQKMSPEETVCKYCGVSYLILHEFKAMEEKLKAVQEEMKFYQGSVEREKKLQEKLQSLSQEFEQYKSDSESKKARELMLVSHQKSIEQLQETLRQKLLSDDSWREKIEAELSKERARHLIEFQDQALLFKEEAKLELDIEKEKHQEIIRKYQQEHEDLQRKIGDLIADATKDLRLEVASLQEKLHESHAQYTEESESKKKEIEDLKNLVAEFQCRLKKETGRDDSISEELKKEMKQKSDELERVRLAQTQLLQQFSQSQEENTFLQETVRRECEERFELTEALSQAKEQLLELRRSGGNLPCSLNKGTLTYPASAVSNHRELSSGRQNCGRGTGTPSLRGLPKPTASPTPDKLKVSSSGLPALSQAYPPRGRAISVNEARQRLTAILRRRLSQQ
;
A
#
# COMPACT_ATOMS: atom_id res chain seq x y z
N MET A 1 108.16 100.93 -3.35
CA MET A 1 108.37 102.16 -4.16
C MET A 1 107.67 103.31 -3.46
N PHE A 2 108.41 104.18 -2.78
CA PHE A 2 108.14 105.61 -2.55
C PHE A 2 109.27 106.13 -1.64
N SER A 3 109.85 107.30 -1.99
CA SER A 3 110.78 108.14 -1.21
C SER A 3 111.88 107.48 -0.33
N GLY A 4 113.17 107.76 -0.50
CA GLY A 4 113.82 108.80 -1.32
C GLY A 4 113.69 110.20 -0.68
N CYS A 5 114.84 110.87 -0.49
CA CYS A 5 114.99 112.26 -0.05
C CYS A 5 114.70 112.61 1.43
N PHE A 6 115.65 112.26 2.30
CA PHE A 6 116.23 113.18 3.30
C PHE A 6 117.75 112.91 3.28
N SER A 7 118.53 113.51 2.39
CA SER A 7 118.97 114.92 2.46
C SER A 7 119.59 115.21 3.83
N ALA A 8 120.92 115.13 3.99
CA ALA A 8 121.90 116.06 3.43
C ALA A 8 121.70 117.52 3.89
N VAL A 9 121.37 117.70 5.17
CA VAL A 9 121.49 118.95 5.94
C VAL A 9 122.11 118.60 7.30
N LEU A 10 122.88 119.51 7.90
CA LEU A 10 123.79 119.27 9.05
C LEU A 10 125.15 118.62 8.73
N SER A 11 125.57 118.75 7.46
CA SER A 11 126.85 119.42 7.25
C SER A 11 126.59 120.94 7.33
N GLN A 12 127.59 121.71 7.78
CA GLN A 12 127.53 123.14 8.18
C GLN A 12 126.92 123.39 9.58
N TYR A 13 127.44 124.43 10.23
CA TYR A 13 127.30 124.78 11.66
C TYR A 13 127.97 123.77 12.61
N VAL A 14 129.01 124.08 13.40
CA VAL A 14 129.66 125.38 13.69
C VAL A 14 131.18 125.17 13.78
N TRP A 15 131.93 125.51 12.71
CA TRP A 15 133.32 125.96 12.88
C TRP A 15 133.24 127.39 13.42
N GLY A 16 132.98 127.49 14.71
CA GLY A 16 133.05 128.75 15.43
C GLY A 16 134.50 129.16 15.48
N THR A 17 134.82 130.30 14.86
CA THR A 17 136.06 131.01 15.09
C THR A 17 136.32 131.04 16.60
N MET A 18 137.48 130.53 17.03
CA MET A 18 138.02 130.91 18.33
C MET A 18 138.43 132.37 18.22
N ASP A 19 137.44 133.27 18.24
CA ASP A 19 137.67 134.70 18.33
C ASP A 19 138.57 134.92 19.52
N ARG A 20 139.74 135.52 19.26
CA ARG A 20 140.59 136.04 20.31
C ARG A 20 139.73 137.03 21.08
N HIS A 21 139.35 136.67 22.30
CA HIS A 21 138.49 137.49 23.13
C HIS A 21 139.24 138.78 23.46
N ILE A 22 138.97 139.84 22.70
CA ILE A 22 139.42 141.19 23.00
C ILE A 22 138.43 141.72 24.04
N PRO A 23 138.86 142.07 25.27
CA PRO A 23 137.93 142.54 26.30
C PRO A 23 137.21 143.80 25.82
N MET A 24 135.89 143.69 25.61
CA MET A 24 135.04 144.77 25.08
C MET A 24 134.85 145.94 26.04
N HIS A 25 135.32 145.81 27.27
CA HIS A 25 135.35 146.86 28.29
C HIS A 25 136.76 146.92 28.88
N ALA A 26 137.34 148.12 28.92
CA ALA A 26 138.58 148.36 29.66
C ALA A 26 138.34 148.07 31.15
N LEU A 27 139.33 147.47 31.81
CA LEU A 27 139.28 147.27 33.26
C LEU A 27 139.06 148.60 33.98
N PRO A 28 138.14 148.68 34.97
CA PRO A 28 137.90 149.89 35.75
C PRO A 28 139.19 150.54 36.26
N GLU A 29 139.24 151.88 36.29
CA GLU A 29 140.46 152.63 36.59
C GLU A 29 141.09 152.26 37.93
N GLU A 30 140.27 151.86 38.90
CA GLU A 30 140.70 151.37 40.20
C GLU A 30 141.66 150.18 40.05
N ILE A 31 141.32 149.22 39.18
CA ILE A 31 142.04 147.96 39.00
C ILE A 31 143.32 148.16 38.17
N GLN A 32 143.33 149.09 37.21
CA GLN A 32 144.55 149.42 36.45
C GLN A 32 145.63 150.13 37.29
N LYS A 33 145.24 150.74 38.42
CA LYS A 33 146.15 151.46 39.34
C LYS A 33 146.55 150.65 40.57
N MET A 34 145.94 149.48 40.81
CA MET A 34 146.40 148.56 41.88
C MET A 34 147.72 147.91 41.50
N SER A 35 148.57 147.63 42.48
CA SER A 35 149.87 147.01 42.19
C SER A 35 149.69 145.55 41.73
N PRO A 36 150.65 144.97 40.98
CA PRO A 36 150.59 143.56 40.59
C PRO A 36 150.51 142.61 41.80
N GLU A 37 150.96 143.02 42.98
CA GLU A 37 150.87 142.22 44.20
C GLU A 37 149.45 142.10 44.79
N GLU A 38 148.49 142.90 44.30
CA GLU A 38 147.10 142.95 44.79
C GLU A 38 146.10 142.29 43.82
N THR A 39 146.37 142.36 42.52
CA THR A 39 145.54 141.75 41.46
C THR A 39 145.92 140.30 41.12
N VAL A 40 147.05 139.83 41.64
CA VAL A 40 147.62 138.50 41.39
C VAL A 40 147.89 137.78 42.71
N CYS A 41 147.51 136.51 42.81
CA CYS A 41 147.72 135.73 44.04
C CYS A 41 149.22 135.51 44.30
N LYS A 42 149.72 136.05 45.42
CA LYS A 42 151.14 135.99 45.86
C LYS A 42 151.73 134.57 45.95
N TYR A 43 150.91 133.53 46.03
CA TYR A 43 151.35 132.14 46.17
C TYR A 43 151.28 131.31 44.87
N CYS A 44 150.53 131.74 43.85
CA CYS A 44 150.38 130.97 42.61
C CYS A 44 150.43 131.78 41.30
N GLY A 45 150.59 133.11 41.35
CA GLY A 45 150.82 133.94 40.17
C GLY A 45 149.61 134.11 39.23
N VAL A 46 148.43 133.62 39.61
CA VAL A 46 147.20 133.74 38.81
C VAL A 46 146.46 135.03 39.15
N SER A 47 146.00 135.77 38.13
CA SER A 47 145.17 136.95 38.31
C SER A 47 143.76 136.58 38.80
N TYR A 48 143.27 137.27 39.83
CA TYR A 48 141.94 137.06 40.38
C TYR A 48 140.81 137.34 39.37
N LEU A 49 141.06 138.18 38.35
CA LEU A 49 140.14 138.48 37.25
C LEU A 49 139.91 137.25 36.36
N ILE A 50 141.01 136.62 35.93
CA ILE A 50 140.98 135.39 35.12
C ILE A 50 140.27 134.27 35.90
N LEU A 51 140.55 134.14 37.20
CA LEU A 51 139.86 133.18 38.06
C LEU A 51 138.34 133.42 38.14
N HIS A 52 137.90 134.68 38.20
CA HIS A 52 136.48 135.02 38.19
C HIS A 52 135.82 134.72 36.84
N GLU A 53 136.46 135.03 35.71
CA GLU A 53 135.94 134.69 34.38
C GLU A 53 135.85 133.18 34.15
N PHE A 54 136.87 132.41 34.55
CA PHE A 54 136.82 130.94 34.51
C PHE A 54 135.69 130.40 35.39
N LYS A 55 135.48 130.97 36.59
CA LYS A 55 134.38 130.56 37.47
C LYS A 55 133.00 130.90 36.89
N ALA A 56 132.83 132.08 36.31
CA ALA A 56 131.59 132.46 35.63
C ALA A 56 131.32 131.59 34.39
N MET A 57 132.36 131.16 33.68
CA MET A 57 132.25 130.18 32.58
C MET A 57 131.94 128.77 33.10
N GLU A 58 132.50 128.35 34.23
CA GLU A 58 132.18 127.08 34.89
C GLU A 58 130.72 127.05 35.38
N GLU A 59 130.22 128.15 35.95
CA GLU A 59 128.82 128.33 36.35
C GLU A 59 127.88 128.33 35.14
N LYS A 60 128.24 129.01 34.04
CA LYS A 60 127.48 128.91 32.76
C LYS A 60 127.48 127.50 32.18
N LEU A 61 128.60 126.79 32.21
CA LEU A 61 128.67 125.40 31.75
C LEU A 61 127.83 124.47 32.63
N LYS A 62 127.79 124.68 33.95
CA LYS A 62 126.88 123.96 34.86
C LYS A 62 125.42 124.26 34.55
N ALA A 63 125.05 125.52 34.37
CA ALA A 63 123.69 125.91 34.00
C ALA A 63 123.24 125.27 32.68
N VAL A 64 124.07 125.36 31.61
CA VAL A 64 123.80 124.70 30.32
C VAL A 64 123.77 123.16 30.47
N GLN A 65 124.59 122.58 31.33
CA GLN A 65 124.56 121.13 31.60
C GLN A 65 123.28 120.71 32.35
N GLU A 66 122.76 121.55 33.25
CA GLU A 66 121.49 121.35 33.95
C GLU A 66 120.29 121.51 33.01
N GLU A 67 120.29 122.54 32.16
CA GLU A 67 119.32 122.70 31.07
C GLU A 67 119.34 121.49 30.13
N MET A 68 120.52 121.03 29.68
CA MET A 68 120.63 119.88 28.80
C MET A 68 120.10 118.59 29.45
N LYS A 69 120.35 118.37 30.75
CA LYS A 69 119.74 117.27 31.51
C LYS A 69 118.22 117.41 31.62
N PHE A 70 117.70 118.63 31.80
CA PHE A 70 116.26 118.89 31.85
C PHE A 70 115.57 118.62 30.51
N TYR A 71 116.15 119.11 29.40
CA TYR A 71 115.66 118.88 28.04
C TYR A 71 115.73 117.39 27.67
N GLN A 72 116.85 116.73 27.97
CA GLN A 72 117.00 115.28 27.80
C GLN A 72 115.88 114.52 28.54
N GLY A 73 115.71 114.79 29.84
CA GLY A 73 114.63 114.21 30.64
C GLY A 73 113.23 114.56 30.12
N SER A 74 113.05 115.66 29.37
CA SER A 74 111.80 115.99 28.69
C SER A 74 111.56 115.14 27.45
N VAL A 75 112.59 114.94 26.62
CA VAL A 75 112.54 114.05 25.46
C VAL A 75 112.27 112.60 25.89
N GLU A 76 112.86 112.12 26.99
CA GLU A 76 112.53 110.79 27.51
C GLU A 76 111.11 110.68 28.08
N ARG A 77 110.55 111.75 28.65
CA ARG A 77 109.13 111.78 29.06
C ARG A 77 108.21 111.75 27.84
N GLU A 78 108.50 112.57 26.84
CA GLU A 78 107.73 112.62 25.58
C GLU A 78 107.79 111.28 24.84
N LYS A 79 108.97 110.67 24.71
CA LYS A 79 109.12 109.32 24.14
C LYS A 79 108.27 108.28 24.88
N LYS A 80 108.32 108.27 26.22
CA LYS A 80 107.48 107.36 27.05
C LYS A 80 105.98 107.63 26.89
N LEU A 81 105.58 108.88 26.66
CA LEU A 81 104.18 109.23 26.37
C LEU A 81 103.77 108.79 24.95
N GLN A 82 104.67 108.92 23.97
CA GLN A 82 104.46 108.45 22.60
C GLN A 82 104.34 106.92 22.55
N GLU A 83 105.21 106.19 23.24
CA GLU A 83 105.14 104.72 23.40
C GLU A 83 103.81 104.29 24.06
N LYS A 84 103.38 104.99 25.11
CA LYS A 84 102.06 104.75 25.76
C LYS A 84 100.89 105.05 24.83
N LEU A 85 100.95 106.14 24.07
CA LEU A 85 99.90 106.52 23.12
C LEU A 85 99.81 105.49 21.98
N GLN A 86 100.94 104.97 21.51
CA GLN A 86 100.98 103.87 20.54
C GLN A 86 100.37 102.58 21.11
N SER A 87 100.73 102.18 22.34
CA SER A 87 100.11 101.02 23.03
C SER A 87 98.61 101.20 23.16
N LEU A 88 98.14 102.34 23.68
CA LEU A 88 96.72 102.61 23.89
C LEU A 88 95.95 102.67 22.57
N SER A 89 96.55 103.22 21.51
CA SER A 89 95.95 103.21 20.16
C SER A 89 95.84 101.79 19.59
N GLN A 90 96.83 100.92 19.85
CA GLN A 90 96.79 99.52 19.43
C GLN A 90 95.73 98.73 20.21
N GLU A 91 95.65 98.93 21.54
CA GLU A 91 94.62 98.35 22.40
C GLU A 91 93.21 98.79 21.99
N PHE A 92 93.03 100.06 21.60
CA PHE A 92 91.76 100.58 21.11
C PHE A 92 91.31 99.95 19.80
N GLU A 93 92.21 99.85 18.80
CA GLU A 93 91.88 99.19 17.53
C GLU A 93 91.66 97.66 17.71
N GLN A 94 92.38 97.01 18.62
CA GLN A 94 92.09 95.61 18.98
C GLN A 94 90.71 95.47 19.63
N TYR A 95 90.36 96.32 20.60
CA TYR A 95 89.04 96.30 21.24
C TYR A 95 87.90 96.57 20.24
N LYS A 96 88.12 97.48 19.29
CA LYS A 96 87.18 97.80 18.22
C LYS A 96 86.97 96.60 17.27
N SER A 97 88.06 95.97 16.83
CA SER A 97 88.03 94.72 16.04
C SER A 97 87.30 93.59 16.79
N ASP A 98 87.58 93.41 18.08
CA ASP A 98 86.88 92.44 18.94
C ASP A 98 85.38 92.76 19.09
N SER A 99 85.01 94.05 19.16
CA SER A 99 83.62 94.53 19.24
C SER A 99 82.87 94.27 17.92
N GLU A 100 83.51 94.53 16.78
CA GLU A 100 82.96 94.24 15.44
C GLU A 100 82.80 92.73 15.22
N SER A 101 83.79 91.92 15.63
CA SER A 101 83.72 90.46 15.61
C SER A 101 82.59 89.90 16.49
N LYS A 102 82.40 90.45 17.70
CA LYS A 102 81.26 90.10 18.58
C LYS A 102 79.91 90.43 17.95
N LYS A 103 79.75 91.63 17.37
CA LYS A 103 78.52 92.03 16.65
C LYS A 103 78.23 91.11 15.46
N ALA A 104 79.25 90.74 14.68
CA ALA A 104 79.10 89.81 13.57
C ALA A 104 78.65 88.41 14.06
N ARG A 105 79.19 87.94 15.19
CA ARG A 105 78.76 86.69 15.83
C ARG A 105 77.33 86.77 16.37
N GLU A 106 76.93 87.87 16.99
CA GLU A 106 75.56 88.09 17.48
C GLU A 106 74.54 88.09 16.35
N LEU A 107 74.81 88.78 15.24
CA LEU A 107 73.97 88.76 14.04
C LEU A 107 73.85 87.36 13.44
N MET A 108 74.94 86.58 13.41
CA MET A 108 74.92 85.18 12.99
C MET A 108 74.05 84.32 13.92
N LEU A 109 74.17 84.48 15.24
CA LEU A 109 73.36 83.76 16.22
C LEU A 109 71.86 84.08 16.07
N VAL A 110 71.50 85.35 15.90
CA VAL A 110 70.09 85.76 15.66
C VAL A 110 69.56 85.19 14.34
N SER A 111 70.38 85.18 13.28
CA SER A 111 70.01 84.56 11.99
C SER A 111 69.80 83.05 12.12
N HIS A 112 70.70 82.34 12.83
CA HIS A 112 70.57 80.92 13.10
C HIS A 112 69.35 80.61 13.97
N GLN A 113 69.09 81.40 15.01
CA GLN A 113 67.92 81.25 15.87
C GLN A 113 66.61 81.38 15.07
N LYS A 114 66.50 82.42 14.22
CA LYS A 114 65.35 82.62 13.33
C LYS A 114 65.16 81.46 12.34
N SER A 115 66.26 80.93 11.80
CA SER A 115 66.23 79.76 10.91
C SER A 115 65.73 78.50 11.65
N ILE A 116 66.19 78.27 12.88
CA ILE A 116 65.73 77.17 13.74
C ILE A 116 64.23 77.30 14.04
N GLU A 117 63.75 78.49 14.40
CA GLU A 117 62.32 78.76 14.66
C GLU A 117 61.46 78.51 13.42
N GLN A 118 61.91 78.97 12.23
CA GLN A 118 61.22 78.71 10.97
C GLN A 118 61.15 77.22 10.63
N LEU A 119 62.22 76.46 10.88
CA LEU A 119 62.25 75.00 10.69
C LEU A 119 61.35 74.28 11.69
N GLN A 120 61.33 74.70 12.97
CA GLN A 120 60.44 74.13 13.99
C GLN A 120 58.96 74.39 13.69
N GLU A 121 58.61 75.59 13.22
CA GLU A 121 57.24 75.92 12.84
C GLU A 121 56.82 75.17 11.56
N THR A 122 57.70 75.08 10.56
CA THR A 122 57.47 74.24 9.37
C THR A 122 57.24 72.77 9.75
N LEU A 123 57.98 72.25 10.74
CA LEU A 123 57.80 70.89 11.24
C LEU A 123 56.46 70.72 11.97
N ARG A 124 56.07 71.67 12.83
CA ARG A 124 54.74 71.66 13.49
C ARG A 124 53.60 71.63 12.47
N GLN A 125 53.65 72.49 11.45
CA GLN A 125 52.63 72.57 10.42
C GLN A 125 52.53 71.27 9.61
N LYS A 126 53.67 70.62 9.31
CA LYS A 126 53.68 69.30 8.68
C LYS A 126 53.04 68.22 9.55
N LEU A 127 53.40 68.15 10.83
CA LEU A 127 52.80 67.17 11.76
C LEU A 127 51.28 67.36 11.88
N LEU A 128 50.79 68.59 12.02
CA LEU A 128 49.35 68.87 12.07
C LEU A 128 48.63 68.53 10.75
N SER A 129 49.28 68.76 9.60
CA SER A 129 48.79 68.32 8.29
C SER A 129 48.71 66.79 8.22
N ASP A 130 49.76 66.08 8.62
CA ASP A 130 49.84 64.62 8.57
C ASP A 130 48.80 63.97 9.51
N ASP A 131 48.57 64.53 10.70
CA ASP A 131 47.53 64.06 11.61
C ASP A 131 46.12 64.34 11.07
N SER A 132 45.87 65.50 10.44
CA SER A 132 44.59 65.78 9.77
C SER A 132 44.31 64.82 8.60
N TRP A 133 45.34 64.47 7.82
CA TRP A 133 45.22 63.44 6.77
C TRP A 133 45.01 62.03 7.35
N ARG A 134 45.67 61.70 8.46
CA ARG A 134 45.46 60.43 9.19
C ARG A 134 44.02 60.30 9.66
N GLU A 135 43.48 61.32 10.32
CA GLU A 135 42.08 61.35 10.79
C GLU A 135 41.11 61.17 9.61
N LYS A 136 41.36 61.85 8.49
CA LYS A 136 40.53 61.72 7.27
C LYS A 136 40.56 60.29 6.70
N ILE A 137 41.71 59.64 6.67
CA ILE A 137 41.84 58.25 6.20
C ILE A 137 41.12 57.29 7.15
N GLU A 138 41.30 57.41 8.47
CA GLU A 138 40.63 56.53 9.43
C GLU A 138 39.11 56.76 9.46
N ALA A 139 38.64 57.99 9.25
CA ALA A 139 37.23 58.31 9.12
C ALA A 139 36.59 57.66 7.88
N GLU A 140 37.23 57.74 6.70
CA GLU A 140 36.72 57.05 5.50
C GLU A 140 36.81 55.53 5.62
N LEU A 141 37.88 54.99 6.21
CA LEU A 141 38.03 53.55 6.48
C LEU A 141 36.94 53.06 7.46
N SER A 142 36.60 53.86 8.47
CA SER A 142 35.51 53.55 9.41
C SER A 142 34.13 53.62 8.75
N LYS A 143 33.90 54.57 7.84
CA LYS A 143 32.68 54.62 7.02
C LYS A 143 32.56 53.40 6.10
N GLU A 144 33.66 52.95 5.48
CA GLU A 144 33.65 51.75 4.63
C GLU A 144 33.35 50.48 5.43
N ARG A 145 34.01 50.32 6.58
CA ARG A 145 33.71 49.22 7.53
C ARG A 145 32.24 49.23 7.95
N ALA A 146 31.64 50.40 8.19
CA ALA A 146 30.23 50.53 8.52
C ALA A 146 29.30 50.19 7.35
N ARG A 147 29.63 50.61 6.11
CA ARG A 147 28.88 50.24 4.89
C ARG A 147 28.89 48.73 4.68
N HIS A 148 30.07 48.10 4.62
CA HIS A 148 30.19 46.65 4.46
C HIS A 148 29.47 45.87 5.57
N LEU A 149 29.44 46.38 6.80
CA LEU A 149 28.71 45.75 7.91
C LEU A 149 27.19 45.80 7.73
N ILE A 150 26.66 46.90 7.18
CA ILE A 150 25.23 47.04 6.84
C ILE A 150 24.90 46.14 5.66
N GLU A 151 25.66 46.22 4.56
CA GLU A 151 25.49 45.38 3.36
C GLU A 151 25.52 43.89 3.70
N PHE A 152 26.42 43.45 4.58
CA PHE A 152 26.48 42.07 5.06
C PHE A 152 25.25 41.68 5.89
N GLN A 153 24.72 42.58 6.72
CA GLN A 153 23.49 42.35 7.48
C GLN A 153 22.27 42.26 6.56
N ASP A 154 22.14 43.17 5.59
CA ASP A 154 21.07 43.18 4.61
C ASP A 154 21.11 41.91 3.75
N GLN A 155 22.28 41.50 3.26
CA GLN A 155 22.45 40.24 2.52
C GLN A 155 22.09 39.02 3.38
N ALA A 156 22.44 39.04 4.67
CA ALA A 156 22.06 37.98 5.61
C ALA A 156 20.57 37.98 5.99
N LEU A 157 19.86 39.11 5.84
CA LEU A 157 18.40 39.17 5.95
C LEU A 157 17.74 38.64 4.68
N LEU A 158 18.20 39.07 3.50
CA LEU A 158 17.69 38.59 2.20
C LEU A 158 17.80 37.06 2.09
N PHE A 159 18.94 36.46 2.47
CA PHE A 159 19.07 34.99 2.48
C PHE A 159 18.14 34.29 3.48
N LYS A 160 17.78 34.92 4.60
CA LYS A 160 16.79 34.36 5.54
C LYS A 160 15.37 34.45 4.98
N GLU A 161 15.05 35.53 4.28
CA GLU A 161 13.76 35.73 3.62
C GLU A 161 13.58 34.76 2.45
N GLU A 162 14.61 34.60 1.61
CA GLU A 162 14.66 33.62 0.52
C GLU A 162 14.52 32.19 1.03
N ALA A 163 15.31 31.79 2.04
CA ALA A 163 15.21 30.46 2.64
C ALA A 163 13.86 30.19 3.32
N LYS A 164 13.22 31.23 3.89
CA LYS A 164 11.86 31.13 4.43
C LYS A 164 10.83 30.95 3.31
N LEU A 165 10.95 31.71 2.21
CA LEU A 165 10.05 31.64 1.07
C LEU A 165 10.12 30.26 0.38
N GLU A 166 11.32 29.71 0.16
CA GLU A 166 11.48 28.36 -0.39
C GLU A 166 10.89 27.29 0.55
N LEU A 167 11.10 27.44 1.87
CA LEU A 167 10.52 26.55 2.87
C LEU A 167 8.97 26.62 2.87
N ASP A 168 8.39 27.81 2.69
CA ASP A 168 6.93 27.99 2.67
C ASP A 168 6.32 27.48 1.34
N ILE A 169 6.99 27.68 0.20
CA ILE A 169 6.66 27.03 -1.09
C ILE A 169 6.68 25.51 -0.95
N GLU A 170 7.72 24.94 -0.34
CA GLU A 170 7.84 23.49 -0.20
C GLU A 170 6.78 22.91 0.76
N LYS A 171 6.42 23.64 1.82
CA LYS A 171 5.25 23.30 2.67
C LYS A 171 3.96 23.30 1.85
N GLU A 172 3.72 24.30 1.00
CA GLU A 172 2.51 24.38 0.18
C GLU A 172 2.42 23.23 -0.81
N LYS A 173 3.51 22.88 -1.50
CA LYS A 173 3.59 21.67 -2.36
C LYS A 173 3.24 20.39 -1.58
N HIS A 174 3.76 20.22 -0.36
CA HIS A 174 3.45 19.06 0.47
C HIS A 174 1.99 19.05 0.93
N GLN A 175 1.41 20.20 1.31
CA GLN A 175 -0.01 20.32 1.66
C GLN A 175 -0.92 20.00 0.46
N GLU A 176 -0.55 20.44 -0.75
CA GLU A 176 -1.24 20.12 -2.00
C GLU A 176 -1.26 18.61 -2.27
N ILE A 177 -0.12 17.92 -2.08
CA ILE A 177 -0.01 16.47 -2.21
C ILE A 177 -0.87 15.74 -1.17
N ILE A 178 -0.84 16.19 0.10
CA ILE A 178 -1.69 15.61 1.17
C ILE A 178 -3.16 15.74 0.82
N ARG A 179 -3.60 16.92 0.36
CA ARG A 179 -5.00 17.18 -0.02
C ARG A 179 -5.46 16.30 -1.19
N LYS A 180 -4.58 16.06 -2.18
CA LYS A 180 -4.86 15.13 -3.29
C LYS A 180 -5.06 13.70 -2.80
N TYR A 181 -4.19 13.18 -1.94
CA TYR A 181 -4.36 11.84 -1.38
C TYR A 181 -5.59 11.72 -0.48
N GLN A 182 -5.97 12.77 0.25
CA GLN A 182 -7.23 12.82 1.02
C GLN A 182 -8.44 12.73 0.08
N GLN A 183 -8.48 13.54 -0.98
CA GLN A 183 -9.55 13.51 -1.99
C GLN A 183 -9.65 12.15 -2.69
N GLU A 184 -8.51 11.57 -3.11
CA GLU A 184 -8.46 10.23 -3.70
C GLU A 184 -8.98 9.15 -2.73
N HIS A 185 -8.63 9.24 -1.45
CA HIS A 185 -9.14 8.33 -0.43
C HIS A 185 -10.66 8.47 -0.25
N GLU A 186 -11.19 9.69 -0.17
CA GLU A 186 -12.63 9.95 -0.07
C GLU A 186 -13.41 9.46 -1.30
N ASP A 187 -12.87 9.69 -2.51
CA ASP A 187 -13.50 9.22 -3.75
C ASP A 187 -13.42 7.70 -3.92
N LEU A 188 -12.35 7.04 -3.45
CA LEU A 188 -12.27 5.58 -3.37
C LEU A 188 -13.23 5.02 -2.32
N GLN A 189 -13.33 5.65 -1.15
CA GLN A 189 -14.25 5.27 -0.09
C GLN A 189 -15.71 5.38 -0.55
N ARG A 190 -16.04 6.44 -1.31
CA ARG A 190 -17.36 6.59 -1.95
C ARG A 190 -17.63 5.45 -2.94
N LYS A 191 -16.71 5.21 -3.89
CA LYS A 191 -16.83 4.11 -4.88
C LYS A 191 -16.98 2.74 -4.25
N ILE A 192 -16.28 2.46 -3.15
CA ILE A 192 -16.43 1.21 -2.39
C ILE A 192 -17.82 1.14 -1.76
N GLY A 193 -18.32 2.25 -1.19
CA GLY A 193 -19.68 2.36 -0.67
C GLY A 193 -20.74 2.11 -1.74
N ASP A 194 -20.60 2.73 -2.91
CA ASP A 194 -21.50 2.58 -4.06
C ASP A 194 -21.53 1.12 -4.55
N LEU A 195 -20.37 0.51 -4.78
CA LEU A 195 -20.25 -0.90 -5.19
C LEU A 195 -20.85 -1.88 -4.17
N ILE A 196 -20.68 -1.61 -2.87
CA ILE A 196 -21.31 -2.41 -1.80
C ILE A 196 -22.84 -2.22 -1.83
N ALA A 197 -23.33 -1.00 -2.02
CA ALA A 197 -24.76 -0.70 -2.07
C ALA A 197 -25.44 -1.37 -3.28
N ASP A 198 -24.83 -1.29 -4.47
CA ASP A 198 -25.32 -1.93 -5.69
C ASP A 198 -25.30 -3.46 -5.57
N ALA A 199 -24.19 -4.06 -5.17
CA ALA A 199 -24.11 -5.51 -4.95
C ALA A 199 -25.11 -6.00 -3.88
N THR A 200 -25.33 -5.22 -2.81
CA THR A 200 -26.32 -5.53 -1.78
C THR A 200 -27.75 -5.43 -2.33
N LYS A 201 -28.02 -4.48 -3.21
CA LYS A 201 -29.33 -4.31 -3.88
C LYS A 201 -29.60 -5.47 -4.83
N ASP A 202 -28.64 -5.86 -5.66
CA ASP A 202 -28.78 -6.96 -6.61
C ASP A 202 -29.00 -8.29 -5.87
N LEU A 203 -28.23 -8.56 -4.81
CA LEU A 203 -28.44 -9.74 -3.95
C LEU A 203 -29.82 -9.74 -3.27
N ARG A 204 -30.34 -8.57 -2.85
CA ARG A 204 -31.70 -8.47 -2.29
C ARG A 204 -32.78 -8.77 -3.33
N LEU A 205 -32.60 -8.29 -4.57
CA LEU A 205 -33.52 -8.58 -5.68
C LEU A 205 -33.51 -10.07 -6.04
N GLU A 206 -32.34 -10.70 -6.09
CA GLU A 206 -32.24 -12.14 -6.36
C GLU A 206 -32.83 -12.98 -5.21
N VAL A 207 -32.59 -12.60 -3.95
CA VAL A 207 -33.23 -13.26 -2.80
C VAL A 207 -34.75 -13.12 -2.85
N ALA A 208 -35.30 -11.96 -3.21
CA ALA A 208 -36.75 -11.78 -3.37
C ALA A 208 -37.32 -12.66 -4.50
N SER A 209 -36.66 -12.68 -5.66
CA SER A 209 -36.98 -13.55 -6.82
C SER A 209 -36.97 -15.05 -6.45
N LEU A 210 -36.00 -15.49 -5.65
CA LEU A 210 -35.91 -16.87 -5.17
C LEU A 210 -36.97 -17.18 -4.10
N GLN A 211 -37.31 -16.23 -3.23
CA GLN A 211 -38.40 -16.36 -2.25
C GLN A 211 -39.77 -16.47 -2.93
N GLU A 212 -40.01 -15.68 -3.98
CA GLU A 212 -41.22 -15.73 -4.79
C GLU A 212 -41.37 -17.11 -5.46
N LYS A 213 -40.36 -17.57 -6.21
CA LYS A 213 -40.34 -18.90 -6.84
C LYS A 213 -40.52 -20.04 -5.83
N LEU A 214 -39.93 -19.92 -4.63
CA LEU A 214 -40.11 -20.90 -3.56
C LEU A 214 -41.56 -20.93 -3.06
N HIS A 215 -42.20 -19.76 -2.91
CA HIS A 215 -43.60 -19.66 -2.52
C HIS A 215 -44.54 -20.19 -3.62
N GLU A 216 -44.29 -19.88 -4.89
CA GLU A 216 -45.06 -20.41 -6.03
C GLU A 216 -44.97 -21.94 -6.09
N SER A 217 -43.75 -22.49 -6.01
CA SER A 217 -43.52 -23.94 -6.02
C SER A 217 -44.16 -24.63 -4.81
N HIS A 218 -44.13 -24.00 -3.64
CA HIS A 218 -44.80 -24.53 -2.44
C HIS A 218 -46.33 -24.54 -2.61
N ALA A 219 -46.90 -23.45 -3.12
CA ALA A 219 -48.33 -23.35 -3.40
C ALA A 219 -48.78 -24.43 -4.40
N GLN A 220 -48.09 -24.56 -5.54
CA GLN A 220 -48.34 -25.60 -6.55
C GLN A 220 -48.26 -27.01 -5.94
N TYR A 221 -47.22 -27.30 -5.14
CA TYR A 221 -47.09 -28.58 -4.44
C TYR A 221 -48.26 -28.85 -3.48
N THR A 222 -48.72 -27.83 -2.73
CA THR A 222 -49.88 -27.99 -1.84
C THR A 222 -51.17 -28.23 -2.62
N GLU A 223 -51.41 -27.53 -3.73
CA GLU A 223 -52.58 -27.75 -4.59
C GLU A 223 -52.57 -29.14 -5.22
N GLU A 224 -51.42 -29.59 -5.75
CA GLU A 224 -51.27 -30.92 -6.33
C GLU A 224 -51.43 -32.02 -5.27
N SER A 225 -50.92 -31.79 -4.05
CA SER A 225 -51.11 -32.68 -2.90
C SER A 225 -52.59 -32.80 -2.50
N GLU A 226 -53.31 -31.68 -2.39
CA GLU A 226 -54.76 -31.69 -2.10
C GLU A 226 -55.59 -32.30 -3.23
N SER A 227 -55.20 -32.09 -4.49
CA SER A 227 -55.81 -32.76 -5.65
C SER A 227 -55.64 -34.28 -5.59
N LYS A 228 -54.40 -34.76 -5.37
CA LYS A 228 -54.10 -36.19 -5.21
C LYS A 228 -54.78 -36.80 -3.98
N LYS A 229 -54.93 -36.06 -2.88
CA LYS A 229 -55.70 -36.53 -1.70
C LYS A 229 -57.17 -36.74 -2.05
N LYS A 230 -57.79 -35.82 -2.79
CA LYS A 230 -59.19 -35.97 -3.27
C LYS A 230 -59.33 -37.18 -4.19
N GLU A 231 -58.46 -37.31 -5.19
CA GLU A 231 -58.44 -38.47 -6.09
C GLU A 231 -58.30 -39.80 -5.33
N ILE A 232 -57.39 -39.86 -4.34
CA ILE A 232 -57.25 -41.03 -3.46
C ILE A 232 -58.54 -41.33 -2.69
N GLU A 233 -59.26 -40.31 -2.20
CA GLU A 233 -60.52 -40.49 -1.47
C GLU A 233 -61.65 -40.95 -2.40
N ASP A 234 -61.75 -40.38 -3.61
CA ASP A 234 -62.71 -40.80 -4.64
C ASP A 234 -62.45 -42.26 -5.08
N LEU A 235 -61.18 -42.64 -5.25
CA LEU A 235 -60.78 -44.03 -5.54
C LEU A 235 -61.10 -44.97 -4.38
N LYS A 236 -60.92 -44.57 -3.11
CA LYS A 236 -61.37 -45.38 -1.96
C LYS A 236 -62.89 -45.58 -1.98
N ASN A 237 -63.65 -44.52 -2.25
CA ASN A 237 -65.12 -44.58 -2.33
C ASN A 237 -65.58 -45.55 -3.43
N LEU A 238 -64.96 -45.47 -4.62
CA LEU A 238 -65.24 -46.38 -5.73
C LEU A 238 -64.84 -47.84 -5.40
N VAL A 239 -63.69 -48.06 -4.75
CA VAL A 239 -63.29 -49.39 -4.27
C VAL A 239 -64.27 -49.92 -3.21
N ALA A 240 -64.77 -49.09 -2.30
CA ALA A 240 -65.78 -49.47 -1.32
C ALA A 240 -67.13 -49.82 -1.99
N GLU A 241 -67.53 -49.08 -3.04
CA GLU A 241 -68.70 -49.42 -3.85
C GLU A 241 -68.52 -50.77 -4.55
N PHE A 242 -67.39 -50.99 -5.23
CA PHE A 242 -67.10 -52.27 -5.88
C PHE A 242 -67.05 -53.44 -4.89
N GLN A 243 -66.44 -53.26 -3.70
CA GLN A 243 -66.45 -54.27 -2.64
C GLN A 243 -67.88 -54.55 -2.13
N CYS A 244 -68.74 -53.53 -2.03
CA CYS A 244 -70.14 -53.69 -1.66
C CYS A 244 -70.93 -54.46 -2.73
N ARG A 245 -70.71 -54.14 -4.02
CA ARG A 245 -71.34 -54.82 -5.16
C ARG A 245 -70.88 -56.27 -5.27
N LEU A 246 -69.58 -56.54 -5.13
CA LEU A 246 -69.03 -57.89 -5.03
C LEU A 246 -69.66 -58.69 -3.88
N LYS A 247 -69.71 -58.14 -2.66
CA LYS A 247 -70.37 -58.81 -1.51
C LYS A 247 -71.84 -59.12 -1.77
N LYS A 248 -72.57 -58.22 -2.44
CA LYS A 248 -73.97 -58.46 -2.84
C LYS A 248 -74.09 -59.55 -3.90
N GLU A 249 -73.26 -59.54 -4.93
CA GLU A 249 -73.31 -60.52 -6.01
C GLU A 249 -72.87 -61.90 -5.50
N THR A 250 -71.78 -62.01 -4.74
CA THR A 250 -71.38 -63.25 -4.07
C THR A 250 -72.47 -63.77 -3.12
N GLY A 251 -73.12 -62.91 -2.33
CA GLY A 251 -74.24 -63.32 -1.49
C GLY A 251 -75.48 -63.79 -2.28
N ARG A 252 -75.68 -63.27 -3.50
CA ARG A 252 -76.72 -63.76 -4.42
C ARG A 252 -76.32 -65.09 -5.06
N ASP A 253 -75.08 -65.25 -5.49
CA ASP A 253 -74.54 -66.51 -6.01
C ASP A 253 -74.57 -67.62 -4.96
N ASP A 254 -74.21 -67.32 -3.71
CA ASP A 254 -74.34 -68.24 -2.57
C ASP A 254 -75.80 -68.63 -2.35
N SER A 255 -76.73 -67.66 -2.37
CA SER A 255 -78.17 -67.93 -2.24
C SER A 255 -78.71 -68.78 -3.40
N ILE A 256 -78.31 -68.49 -4.64
CA ILE A 256 -78.71 -69.25 -5.84
C ILE A 256 -78.08 -70.65 -5.81
N SER A 257 -76.84 -70.79 -5.35
CA SER A 257 -76.15 -72.07 -5.15
C SER A 257 -76.87 -72.94 -4.12
N GLU A 258 -77.29 -72.35 -2.98
CA GLU A 258 -78.08 -73.05 -1.97
C GLU A 258 -79.51 -73.38 -2.45
N GLU A 259 -80.16 -72.50 -3.23
CA GLU A 259 -81.44 -72.80 -3.89
C GLU A 259 -81.29 -74.01 -4.85
N LEU A 260 -80.29 -73.97 -5.74
CA LEU A 260 -80.02 -75.01 -6.73
C LEU A 260 -79.63 -76.34 -6.07
N LYS A 261 -78.88 -76.33 -4.97
CA LYS A 261 -78.58 -77.53 -4.16
C LYS A 261 -79.86 -78.13 -3.57
N LYS A 262 -80.77 -77.30 -3.03
CA LYS A 262 -82.06 -77.77 -2.50
C LYS A 262 -82.94 -78.34 -3.61
N GLU A 263 -83.05 -77.65 -4.75
CA GLU A 263 -83.83 -78.11 -5.90
C GLU A 263 -83.26 -79.42 -6.48
N MET A 264 -81.94 -79.52 -6.64
CA MET A 264 -81.30 -80.75 -7.11
C MET A 264 -81.49 -81.91 -6.13
N LYS A 265 -81.44 -81.65 -4.82
CA LYS A 265 -81.77 -82.65 -3.80
C LYS A 265 -83.24 -83.09 -3.90
N GLN A 266 -84.18 -82.15 -3.98
CA GLN A 266 -85.60 -82.44 -4.16
C GLN A 266 -85.87 -83.26 -5.44
N LYS A 267 -85.18 -82.95 -6.55
CA LYS A 267 -85.29 -83.70 -7.80
C LYS A 267 -84.65 -85.08 -7.71
N SER A 268 -83.57 -85.24 -6.94
CA SER A 268 -83.02 -86.56 -6.60
C SER A 268 -84.03 -87.39 -5.80
N ASP A 269 -84.60 -86.82 -4.73
CA ASP A 269 -85.60 -87.49 -3.87
C ASP A 269 -86.91 -87.81 -4.62
N GLU A 270 -87.25 -87.03 -5.65
CA GLU A 270 -88.37 -87.29 -6.56
C GLU A 270 -88.05 -88.39 -7.58
N LEU A 271 -86.85 -88.39 -8.15
CA LEU A 271 -86.36 -89.45 -9.05
C LEU A 271 -86.25 -90.80 -8.32
N GLU A 272 -85.80 -90.81 -7.06
CA GLU A 272 -85.74 -91.98 -6.18
C GLU A 272 -87.15 -92.57 -5.98
N ARG A 273 -88.15 -91.73 -5.67
CA ARG A 273 -89.56 -92.14 -5.53
C ARG A 273 -90.12 -92.71 -6.83
N VAL A 274 -89.84 -92.09 -7.97
CA VAL A 274 -90.29 -92.57 -9.30
C VAL A 274 -89.62 -93.90 -9.65
N ARG A 275 -88.32 -94.09 -9.37
CA ARG A 275 -87.65 -95.39 -9.52
C ARG A 275 -88.30 -96.46 -8.66
N LEU A 276 -88.57 -96.16 -7.38
CA LEU A 276 -89.20 -97.10 -6.47
C LEU A 276 -90.58 -97.55 -6.99
N ALA A 277 -91.39 -96.60 -7.45
CA ALA A 277 -92.70 -96.87 -8.07
C ALA A 277 -92.57 -97.67 -9.37
N GLN A 278 -91.57 -97.38 -10.22
CA GLN A 278 -91.28 -98.15 -11.43
C GLN A 278 -90.92 -99.61 -11.09
N THR A 279 -90.11 -99.83 -10.06
CA THR A 279 -89.73 -101.18 -9.61
C THR A 279 -90.94 -101.93 -9.03
N GLN A 280 -91.80 -101.26 -8.25
CA GLN A 280 -93.06 -101.84 -7.77
C GLN A 280 -93.99 -102.23 -8.92
N LEU A 281 -94.14 -101.38 -9.94
CA LEU A 281 -94.99 -101.68 -11.10
C LEU A 281 -94.45 -102.86 -11.92
N LEU A 282 -93.12 -102.96 -12.07
CA LEU A 282 -92.46 -104.10 -12.71
C LEU A 282 -92.71 -105.40 -11.96
N GLN A 283 -92.67 -105.37 -10.62
CA GLN A 283 -92.95 -106.54 -9.78
C GLN A 283 -94.43 -106.97 -9.82
N GLN A 284 -95.36 -106.00 -9.86
CA GLN A 284 -96.77 -106.30 -10.09
C GLN A 284 -97.00 -106.88 -11.50
N PHE A 285 -96.34 -106.34 -12.52
CA PHE A 285 -96.43 -106.85 -13.88
C PHE A 285 -95.88 -108.28 -14.01
N SER A 286 -94.75 -108.61 -13.35
CA SER A 286 -94.24 -109.99 -13.35
C SER A 286 -95.18 -110.94 -12.62
N GLN A 287 -95.76 -110.55 -11.47
CA GLN A 287 -96.79 -111.34 -10.79
C GLN A 287 -98.02 -111.59 -11.68
N SER A 288 -98.58 -110.55 -12.30
CA SER A 288 -99.71 -110.70 -13.23
C SER A 288 -99.35 -111.53 -14.47
N GLN A 289 -98.08 -111.52 -14.91
CA GLN A 289 -97.60 -112.37 -16.00
C GLN A 289 -97.48 -113.84 -15.58
N GLU A 290 -96.95 -114.13 -14.38
CA GLU A 290 -96.88 -115.47 -13.78
C GLU A 290 -98.29 -116.06 -13.56
N GLU A 291 -99.23 -115.26 -13.06
CA GLU A 291 -100.65 -115.66 -12.96
C GLU A 291 -101.24 -115.99 -14.34
N ASN A 292 -100.93 -115.20 -15.37
CA ASN A 292 -101.42 -115.45 -16.72
C ASN A 292 -100.85 -116.74 -17.32
N THR A 293 -99.55 -117.02 -17.13
CA THR A 293 -98.95 -118.29 -17.60
C THR A 293 -99.49 -119.49 -16.84
N PHE A 294 -99.73 -119.37 -15.53
CA PHE A 294 -100.38 -120.42 -14.74
C PHE A 294 -101.81 -120.72 -15.20
N LEU A 295 -102.60 -119.68 -15.52
CA LEU A 295 -103.95 -119.84 -16.08
C LEU A 295 -103.91 -120.46 -17.49
N GLN A 296 -102.97 -120.06 -18.36
CA GLN A 296 -102.79 -120.67 -19.68
C GLN A 296 -102.42 -122.16 -19.58
N GLU A 297 -101.52 -122.53 -18.66
CA GLU A 297 -101.14 -123.92 -18.40
C GLU A 297 -102.31 -124.75 -17.82
N THR A 298 -103.15 -124.14 -17.00
CA THR A 298 -104.38 -124.77 -16.47
C THR A 298 -105.40 -125.04 -17.58
N VAL A 299 -105.65 -124.05 -18.45
CA VAL A 299 -106.54 -124.21 -19.62
C VAL A 299 -105.99 -125.25 -20.61
N ARG A 300 -104.66 -125.33 -20.77
CA ARG A 300 -104.02 -126.35 -21.61
C ARG A 300 -104.32 -127.77 -21.12
N ARG A 301 -104.18 -128.04 -19.81
CA ARG A 301 -104.48 -129.36 -19.23
C ARG A 301 -105.96 -129.74 -19.33
N GLU A 302 -106.87 -128.83 -19.00
CA GLU A 302 -108.32 -129.07 -19.16
C GLU A 302 -108.71 -129.39 -20.61
N CYS A 303 -108.02 -128.82 -21.60
CA CYS A 303 -108.21 -129.15 -23.01
C CYS A 303 -107.66 -130.54 -23.38
N GLU A 304 -106.53 -130.96 -22.80
CA GLU A 304 -105.95 -132.30 -22.99
C GLU A 304 -106.82 -133.38 -22.35
N GLU A 305 -107.23 -133.20 -21.09
CA GLU A 305 -108.14 -134.11 -20.39
C GLU A 305 -109.50 -134.23 -21.11
N ARG A 306 -110.02 -133.13 -21.68
CA ARG A 306 -111.22 -133.17 -22.54
C ARG A 306 -111.01 -133.87 -23.87
N PHE A 307 -109.82 -133.81 -24.45
CA PHE A 307 -109.50 -134.53 -25.67
C PHE A 307 -109.49 -136.04 -25.40
N GLU A 308 -108.79 -136.49 -24.36
CA GLU A 308 -108.77 -137.90 -23.93
C GLU A 308 -110.18 -138.41 -23.56
N LEU A 309 -110.97 -137.63 -22.81
CA LEU A 309 -112.36 -137.96 -22.50
C LEU A 309 -113.25 -138.07 -23.75
N THR A 310 -113.00 -137.25 -24.77
CA THR A 310 -113.75 -137.30 -26.04
C THR A 310 -113.36 -138.53 -26.87
N GLU A 311 -112.08 -138.93 -26.83
CA GLU A 311 -111.58 -140.12 -27.51
C GLU A 311 -112.09 -141.42 -26.86
N ALA A 312 -112.12 -141.50 -25.53
CA ALA A 312 -112.75 -142.62 -24.82
C ALA A 312 -114.26 -142.76 -25.14
N LEU A 313 -114.96 -141.63 -25.34
CA LEU A 313 -116.38 -141.59 -25.68
C LEU A 313 -116.68 -142.00 -27.13
N SER A 314 -115.73 -141.85 -28.07
CA SER A 314 -115.90 -142.35 -29.44
C SER A 314 -115.74 -143.88 -29.48
N GLN A 315 -114.71 -144.41 -28.82
CA GLN A 315 -114.45 -145.85 -28.73
C GLN A 315 -115.60 -146.61 -28.04
N ALA A 316 -116.19 -146.03 -26.99
CA ALA A 316 -117.37 -146.60 -26.33
C ALA A 316 -118.66 -146.60 -27.19
N LYS A 317 -118.80 -145.67 -28.14
CA LYS A 317 -119.92 -145.65 -29.09
C LYS A 317 -119.78 -146.69 -30.19
N GLU A 318 -118.56 -146.96 -30.62
CA GLU A 318 -118.29 -147.91 -31.70
C GLU A 318 -118.56 -149.36 -31.26
N GLN A 319 -118.19 -149.72 -30.03
CA GLN A 319 -118.52 -151.03 -29.42
C GLN A 319 -120.03 -151.27 -29.21
N LEU A 320 -120.85 -150.22 -29.14
CA LEU A 320 -122.31 -150.33 -28.95
C LEU A 320 -123.09 -150.57 -30.25
N LEU A 321 -122.46 -150.41 -31.43
CA LEU A 321 -123.15 -150.50 -32.73
C LEU A 321 -123.24 -151.92 -33.29
N GLU A 322 -122.35 -152.84 -32.90
CA GLU A 322 -122.36 -154.22 -33.42
C GLU A 322 -123.38 -155.15 -32.71
N LEU A 323 -123.83 -154.81 -31.50
CA LEU A 323 -124.74 -155.63 -30.70
C LEU A 323 -126.23 -155.47 -31.05
N ARG A 324 -126.61 -154.62 -32.02
CA ARG A 324 -128.02 -154.28 -32.31
C ARG A 324 -128.55 -154.86 -33.63
N ARG A 325 -128.59 -156.21 -33.72
CA ARG A 325 -129.11 -156.95 -34.90
C ARG A 325 -130.53 -157.53 -34.73
N SER A 326 -131.23 -157.25 -33.63
CA SER A 326 -132.36 -158.09 -33.21
C SER A 326 -133.41 -157.40 -32.32
N GLY A 327 -134.70 -157.60 -32.66
CA GLY A 327 -135.86 -157.35 -31.79
C GLY A 327 -136.41 -155.92 -31.81
N GLY A 328 -137.74 -155.76 -31.69
CA GLY A 328 -138.39 -154.44 -31.72
C GLY A 328 -139.67 -154.30 -30.88
N ASN A 329 -140.09 -153.03 -30.76
CA ASN A 329 -141.41 -152.48 -30.35
C ASN A 329 -141.89 -152.54 -28.89
N LEU A 330 -142.68 -151.48 -28.57
CA LEU A 330 -143.60 -151.22 -27.43
C LEU A 330 -143.02 -150.49 -26.18
N PRO A 331 -143.81 -149.65 -25.47
CA PRO A 331 -144.38 -148.39 -25.98
C PRO A 331 -144.28 -147.17 -25.01
N CYS A 332 -144.91 -146.05 -25.39
CA CYS A 332 -144.74 -144.68 -24.84
C CYS A 332 -145.60 -144.29 -23.61
N SER A 333 -145.28 -143.08 -23.08
CA SER A 333 -146.21 -142.04 -22.53
C SER A 333 -146.42 -142.01 -21.00
N LEU A 334 -146.65 -140.87 -20.30
CA LEU A 334 -146.27 -139.43 -20.39
C LEU A 334 -146.91 -138.70 -19.18
N ASN A 335 -146.20 -137.81 -18.45
CA ASN A 335 -146.70 -136.64 -17.63
C ASN A 335 -145.66 -136.21 -16.55
N LYS A 336 -145.51 -134.95 -16.09
CA LYS A 336 -145.77 -133.61 -16.68
C LYS A 336 -145.13 -132.45 -15.87
N GLY A 337 -144.71 -131.36 -16.55
CA GLY A 337 -144.14 -130.07 -16.03
C GLY A 337 -142.97 -129.56 -16.92
N THR A 338 -142.79 -128.29 -17.40
CA THR A 338 -143.47 -126.96 -17.24
C THR A 338 -143.10 -126.21 -15.94
N LEU A 339 -142.71 -124.91 -15.88
CA LEU A 339 -142.94 -123.65 -16.66
C LEU A 339 -141.62 -122.84 -16.94
N THR A 340 -141.20 -122.57 -18.21
CA THR A 340 -141.30 -121.31 -19.03
C THR A 340 -140.56 -120.03 -18.53
N TYR A 341 -139.50 -119.47 -19.18
CA TYR A 341 -139.39 -118.58 -20.39
C TYR A 341 -139.75 -117.06 -20.14
N PRO A 342 -139.27 -116.02 -20.91
CA PRO A 342 -137.98 -115.80 -21.62
C PRO A 342 -137.42 -114.31 -21.68
N ALA A 343 -136.17 -114.18 -22.22
CA ALA A 343 -135.53 -113.12 -23.04
C ALA A 343 -135.91 -111.59 -23.02
N SER A 344 -134.90 -110.69 -22.90
CA SER A 344 -134.41 -109.75 -23.96
C SER A 344 -133.45 -108.59 -23.52
N ALA A 345 -132.41 -108.32 -24.34
CA ALA A 345 -131.84 -107.02 -24.78
C ALA A 345 -131.15 -105.94 -23.88
N VAL A 346 -129.85 -105.67 -24.20
CA VAL A 346 -129.21 -104.37 -24.63
C VAL A 346 -128.76 -103.23 -23.66
N SER A 347 -127.56 -102.65 -23.95
CA SER A 347 -127.02 -101.29 -23.62
C SER A 347 -126.47 -101.02 -22.18
N ASN A 348 -125.35 -100.29 -21.91
CA ASN A 348 -124.38 -99.52 -22.72
C ASN A 348 -123.06 -99.19 -21.94
N HIS A 349 -121.93 -98.96 -22.66
CA HIS A 349 -120.70 -98.13 -22.38
C HIS A 349 -120.02 -98.10 -20.97
N ARG A 350 -118.70 -97.83 -20.79
CA ARG A 350 -117.71 -96.96 -21.48
C ARG A 350 -116.28 -97.49 -21.17
N GLU A 351 -115.38 -97.80 -22.13
CA GLU A 351 -114.36 -96.91 -22.75
C GLU A 351 -113.41 -96.24 -21.71
N LEU A 352 -112.08 -96.14 -21.82
CA LEU A 352 -111.03 -96.18 -22.90
C LEU A 352 -109.64 -96.49 -22.23
N SER A 353 -108.47 -96.72 -22.85
CA SER A 353 -107.96 -96.74 -24.24
C SER A 353 -106.61 -97.52 -24.39
N SER A 354 -106.20 -97.73 -25.65
CA SER A 354 -104.82 -97.87 -26.21
C SER A 354 -103.64 -97.22 -25.43
N GLY A 355 -102.38 -97.68 -25.49
CA GLY A 355 -101.79 -98.86 -26.16
C GLY A 355 -100.26 -98.77 -26.43
N ARG A 356 -99.65 -99.91 -26.79
CA ARG A 356 -98.42 -100.11 -27.65
C ARG A 356 -97.07 -99.44 -27.29
N GLN A 357 -96.04 -100.25 -26.99
CA GLN A 357 -94.95 -100.75 -27.89
C GLN A 357 -93.72 -99.80 -28.03
N ASN A 358 -92.52 -100.22 -27.61
CA ASN A 358 -91.43 -100.88 -28.39
C ASN A 358 -90.71 -99.93 -29.39
N CYS A 359 -89.40 -99.99 -29.66
CA CYS A 359 -88.28 -100.81 -29.16
C CYS A 359 -86.91 -100.20 -29.60
N GLY A 360 -85.82 -100.54 -28.89
CA GLY A 360 -84.58 -101.07 -29.49
C GLY A 360 -83.53 -100.18 -30.22
N ARG A 361 -82.33 -100.14 -29.60
CA ARG A 361 -80.99 -100.53 -30.14
C ARG A 361 -80.25 -99.66 -31.20
N GLY A 362 -78.94 -99.42 -30.93
CA GLY A 362 -77.89 -98.91 -31.84
C GLY A 362 -77.47 -97.45 -31.55
N THR A 363 -76.23 -96.96 -31.78
CA THR A 363 -74.96 -97.56 -32.26
C THR A 363 -73.79 -96.57 -32.03
N GLY A 364 -72.53 -97.04 -31.90
CA GLY A 364 -71.34 -96.29 -32.43
C GLY A 364 -70.59 -95.22 -31.59
N THR A 365 -69.45 -95.63 -31.01
CA THR A 365 -68.06 -95.05 -30.99
C THR A 365 -67.66 -93.90 -31.97
N PRO A 366 -66.42 -93.32 -31.92
CA PRO A 366 -65.48 -92.97 -30.81
C PRO A 366 -64.71 -91.62 -31.04
N SER A 367 -63.70 -91.25 -30.21
CA SER A 367 -62.28 -91.00 -30.62
C SER A 367 -61.38 -90.43 -29.49
N LEU A 368 -60.05 -90.41 -29.71
CA LEU A 368 -58.95 -90.08 -28.77
C LEU A 368 -57.95 -89.05 -29.39
N ARG A 369 -57.02 -88.56 -28.53
CA ARG A 369 -55.80 -87.71 -28.77
C ARG A 369 -55.99 -86.20 -28.52
N GLY A 370 -54.99 -85.47 -27.99
CA GLY A 370 -53.66 -85.93 -27.55
C GLY A 370 -52.78 -84.89 -26.82
N LEU A 371 -51.64 -85.37 -26.31
CA LEU A 371 -50.47 -84.66 -25.73
C LEU A 371 -49.35 -84.52 -26.82
N PRO A 372 -48.11 -84.08 -26.52
CA PRO A 372 -47.62 -82.82 -25.90
C PRO A 372 -46.40 -82.23 -26.66
N LYS A 373 -45.76 -81.13 -26.19
CA LYS A 373 -44.27 -81.02 -26.20
C LYS A 373 -43.65 -79.83 -25.42
N PRO A 374 -42.55 -80.06 -24.66
CA PRO A 374 -41.51 -79.08 -24.31
C PRO A 374 -40.21 -79.33 -25.13
N THR A 375 -39.16 -78.49 -25.00
CA THR A 375 -37.68 -78.81 -24.98
C THR A 375 -36.87 -77.51 -24.72
N ALA A 376 -35.59 -77.63 -24.32
CA ALA A 376 -34.77 -76.59 -23.67
C ALA A 376 -33.63 -75.95 -24.49
N SER A 377 -33.15 -74.75 -24.06
CA SER A 377 -31.73 -74.26 -24.03
C SER A 377 -30.90 -74.16 -25.34
N PRO A 378 -29.67 -73.57 -25.38
CA PRO A 378 -28.96 -72.65 -24.46
C PRO A 378 -28.34 -71.37 -25.14
N THR A 379 -27.53 -70.64 -24.35
CA THR A 379 -26.51 -69.57 -24.58
C THR A 379 -25.45 -69.79 -25.70
N PRO A 380 -24.39 -68.94 -25.89
CA PRO A 380 -24.13 -67.51 -25.60
C PRO A 380 -23.54 -66.74 -26.82
N ASP A 381 -23.08 -65.47 -26.67
CA ASP A 381 -21.76 -65.08 -27.22
C ASP A 381 -21.08 -63.87 -26.54
N LYS A 382 -19.77 -63.64 -26.81
CA LYS A 382 -18.85 -62.84 -25.97
C LYS A 382 -17.83 -61.99 -26.79
N LEU A 383 -17.34 -60.89 -26.18
CA LEU A 383 -16.02 -60.23 -26.37
C LEU A 383 -15.67 -59.45 -27.68
N LYS A 384 -15.38 -58.13 -27.53
CA LYS A 384 -14.08 -57.41 -27.74
C LYS A 384 -14.35 -55.88 -27.70
N VAL A 385 -13.63 -54.99 -27.01
CA VAL A 385 -12.18 -54.74 -26.74
C VAL A 385 -11.41 -54.09 -27.91
N SER A 386 -11.09 -52.79 -27.76
CA SER A 386 -9.85 -52.04 -28.10
C SER A 386 -10.22 -50.53 -28.18
N SER A 387 -9.71 -49.54 -27.44
CA SER A 387 -8.37 -49.14 -26.95
C SER A 387 -7.53 -48.29 -27.94
N SER A 388 -7.56 -46.95 -27.79
CA SER A 388 -6.55 -45.92 -28.17
C SER A 388 -7.14 -44.53 -27.86
N GLY A 389 -6.46 -43.53 -27.29
CA GLY A 389 -5.10 -43.45 -26.73
C GLY A 389 -4.97 -42.26 -25.77
N LEU A 390 -3.90 -42.22 -24.97
CA LEU A 390 -3.54 -41.16 -24.00
C LEU A 390 -2.49 -40.20 -24.62
N PRO A 391 -2.29 -38.96 -24.11
CA PRO A 391 -1.50 -38.76 -22.89
C PRO A 391 -2.07 -37.76 -21.86
N ALA A 392 -1.63 -37.94 -20.62
CA ALA A 392 -1.95 -37.10 -19.48
C ALA A 392 -1.21 -35.75 -19.47
N LEU A 393 -1.80 -34.77 -18.80
CA LEU A 393 -1.05 -33.73 -18.09
C LEU A 393 -1.61 -33.58 -16.67
N SER A 394 -0.83 -34.03 -15.69
CA SER A 394 -1.13 -33.90 -14.27
C SER A 394 -0.97 -32.45 -13.84
N GLN A 395 -2.05 -31.76 -13.49
CA GLN A 395 -1.95 -30.38 -13.01
C GLN A 395 -1.48 -30.36 -11.54
N ALA A 396 -0.18 -30.16 -11.36
CA ALA A 396 0.40 -29.92 -10.05
C ALA A 396 -0.12 -28.60 -9.45
N TYR A 397 -0.49 -28.63 -8.17
CA TYR A 397 -0.75 -27.42 -7.40
C TYR A 397 0.53 -26.56 -7.33
N PRO A 398 0.46 -25.24 -7.56
CA PRO A 398 1.63 -24.37 -7.39
C PRO A 398 1.96 -24.25 -5.89
N PRO A 399 3.23 -24.43 -5.48
CA PRO A 399 3.63 -24.13 -4.12
C PRO A 399 3.55 -22.61 -3.88
N ARG A 400 3.13 -22.24 -2.65
CA ARG A 400 3.08 -20.85 -2.20
C ARG A 400 4.36 -20.10 -2.57
N GLY A 401 4.20 -18.89 -3.11
CA GLY A 401 5.31 -17.96 -3.29
C GLY A 401 6.06 -17.77 -1.97
N ARG A 402 7.32 -18.20 -1.93
CA ARG A 402 8.22 -17.98 -0.79
C ARG A 402 8.46 -16.48 -0.71
N ALA A 403 7.97 -15.83 0.35
CA ALA A 403 8.24 -14.42 0.59
C ALA A 403 9.76 -14.21 0.62
N ILE A 404 10.26 -13.40 -0.32
CA ILE A 404 11.65 -12.94 -0.30
C ILE A 404 11.80 -12.14 0.99
N SER A 405 12.71 -12.57 1.87
CA SER A 405 12.93 -11.89 3.14
C SER A 405 13.33 -10.44 2.88
N VAL A 406 12.75 -9.51 3.64
CA VAL A 406 13.07 -8.07 3.56
C VAL A 406 14.59 -7.83 3.64
N ASN A 407 15.30 -8.69 4.41
CA ASN A 407 16.75 -8.65 4.52
C ASN A 407 17.49 -8.98 3.21
N GLU A 408 16.98 -9.89 2.39
CA GLU A 408 17.60 -10.29 1.12
C GLU A 408 17.42 -9.19 0.05
N ALA A 409 16.23 -8.58 -0.01
CA ALA A 409 15.99 -7.39 -0.84
C ALA A 409 16.89 -6.21 -0.43
N ARG A 410 17.03 -5.97 0.89
CA ARG A 410 17.88 -4.90 1.44
C ARG A 410 19.37 -5.12 1.16
N GLN A 411 19.85 -6.37 1.21
CA GLN A 411 21.21 -6.73 0.82
C GLN A 411 21.47 -6.51 -0.68
N ARG A 412 20.53 -6.88 -1.56
CA ARG A 412 20.66 -6.63 -3.02
C ARG A 412 20.71 -5.14 -3.34
N LEU A 413 19.86 -4.31 -2.72
CA LEU A 413 19.90 -2.86 -2.88
C LEU A 413 21.22 -2.26 -2.40
N THR A 414 21.71 -2.70 -1.24
CA THR A 414 23.02 -2.27 -0.71
C THR A 414 24.16 -2.63 -1.66
N ALA A 415 24.15 -3.83 -2.25
CA ALA A 415 25.16 -4.26 -3.22
C ALA A 415 25.13 -3.44 -4.53
N ILE A 416 23.94 -3.04 -5.01
CA ILE A 416 23.78 -2.18 -6.19
C ILE A 416 24.30 -0.76 -5.91
N LEU A 417 23.97 -0.18 -4.75
CA LEU A 417 24.48 1.12 -4.33
C LEU A 417 26.00 1.13 -4.18
N ARG A 418 26.58 0.07 -3.58
CA ARG A 418 28.04 -0.09 -3.44
C ARG A 418 28.75 -0.15 -4.80
N ARG A 419 28.16 -0.81 -5.81
CA ARG A 419 28.70 -0.86 -7.18
C ARG A 419 28.64 0.48 -7.91
N ARG A 420 27.63 1.32 -7.65
CA ARG A 420 27.57 2.68 -8.23
C ARG A 420 28.58 3.62 -7.59
N LEU A 421 28.75 3.54 -6.26
CA LEU A 421 29.73 4.34 -5.51
C LEU A 421 31.19 3.93 -5.77
N SER A 422 31.44 2.76 -6.37
CA SER A 422 32.78 2.34 -6.82
C SER A 422 33.03 2.59 -8.32
N GLN A 423 32.16 3.36 -8.98
CA GLN A 423 32.27 3.75 -10.40
C GLN A 423 32.19 5.27 -10.59
N GLN A 424 32.31 6.02 -9.48
CA GLN A 424 32.69 7.43 -9.42
C GLN A 424 34.06 7.51 -8.72
#